data_AF-A0A7J8D032-F1
#
_entry.id   AF-A0A7J8D032-F1
#
_cell.length_a   1.000
_cell.length_b   1.000
_cell.length_c   1.000
_cell.angle_alpha   90.00
_cell.angle_beta   90.00
_cell.angle_gamma   90.00
#
_symmetry.space_group_name_H-M   'P 1'
#
loop_
_entity.id
_entity.type
_entity.pdbx_description
1 polymer ?
#
loop_
_entity_poly.entity_id
_entity_poly.type
_entity_poly.pdbx_seq_one_letter_code
_entity_poly.pdbx_strand_id
1 'polypeptide(L)'
;MAAPWWRAVLGGSRRWRGFSTSAALSRRTPPLGPMPNEDIDVSNLERLEKYRSFDRYRRRAEQEARAPHWWRTYREHFGVESDPKDKIDIGLPPPKVCRTQRLLERKQALQELRANVEEERAARLRTVRISLEAVRAEWERTCGPYHKQRLAEYYGLYRDLFHSATFVPRVPLHVAYTVGEDDLMPVYHGNEITPTEVLLACAPSCPVYTSTSHCRATDDSFFFF
;
A
#
# COMPACT_ATOMS: atom_id res chain seq x y z
N MET A 1 -104.73 -14.25 -7.95
CA MET A 1 -104.96 -15.05 -6.73
C MET A 1 -103.62 -15.39 -6.11
N ALA A 2 -103.52 -15.25 -4.78
CA ALA A 2 -102.47 -15.73 -3.86
C ALA A 2 -101.00 -15.24 -4.03
N ALA A 3 -100.57 -14.38 -3.10
CA ALA A 3 -99.24 -14.44 -2.47
C ALA A 3 -99.33 -15.42 -1.27
N PRO A 4 -98.25 -15.92 -0.60
CA PRO A 4 -97.19 -15.09 0.01
C PRO A 4 -95.78 -15.75 0.12
N TRP A 5 -94.92 -15.11 0.93
CA TRP A 5 -93.84 -15.57 1.83
C TRP A 5 -92.71 -16.52 1.33
N TRP A 6 -91.42 -16.22 1.52
CA TRP A 6 -90.74 -16.08 2.81
C TRP A 6 -89.59 -15.05 2.82
N ARG A 7 -89.44 -14.34 3.94
CA ARG A 7 -88.18 -13.72 4.40
C ARG A 7 -87.45 -14.70 5.33
N ALA A 8 -86.12 -14.82 5.19
CA ALA A 8 -85.18 -15.19 6.25
C ALA A 8 -83.79 -14.62 5.87
N VAL A 9 -83.35 -13.50 6.46
CA VAL A 9 -82.50 -13.36 7.65
C VAL A 9 -81.00 -13.44 7.35
N LEU A 10 -80.32 -12.37 7.77
CA LEU A 10 -78.90 -12.05 7.71
C LEU A 10 -78.04 -13.01 8.56
N GLY A 11 -76.78 -13.26 8.15
CA GLY A 11 -75.83 -14.02 8.95
C GLY A 11 -74.38 -14.00 8.44
N GLY A 12 -73.71 -12.86 8.61
CA GLY A 12 -72.25 -12.66 8.71
C GLY A 12 -71.28 -13.62 7.99
N SER A 13 -70.76 -13.21 6.83
CA SER A 13 -69.50 -13.73 6.31
C SER A 13 -68.33 -12.89 6.84
N ARG A 14 -67.73 -13.33 7.96
CA ARG A 14 -66.39 -12.90 8.36
C ARG A 14 -65.44 -13.22 7.21
N ARG A 15 -64.83 -12.21 6.60
CA ARG A 15 -63.67 -12.38 5.70
C ARG A 15 -62.50 -12.93 6.51
N TRP A 16 -62.40 -14.25 6.58
CA TRP A 16 -61.12 -14.90 6.91
C TRP A 16 -60.22 -14.70 5.69
N ARG A 17 -59.25 -13.79 5.79
CA ARG A 17 -58.10 -13.81 4.89
C ARG A 17 -57.40 -15.15 5.14
N GLY A 18 -57.59 -16.11 4.25
CA GLY A 18 -56.76 -17.29 4.21
C GLY A 18 -55.32 -16.81 4.04
N PHE A 19 -54.46 -17.12 5.00
CA PHE A 19 -53.03 -17.01 4.81
C PHE A 19 -52.66 -18.06 3.76
N SER A 20 -52.60 -17.67 2.49
CA SER A 20 -51.98 -18.51 1.47
C SER A 20 -50.49 -18.54 1.77
N THR A 21 -50.00 -19.67 2.27
CA THR A 21 -48.57 -19.96 2.30
C THR A 21 -48.10 -20.15 0.88
N SER A 22 -47.78 -19.05 0.22
CA SER A 22 -47.06 -19.04 -1.05
C SER A 22 -45.66 -19.59 -0.76
N ALA A 23 -45.46 -20.89 -0.95
CA ALA A 23 -44.13 -21.47 -0.97
C ALA A 23 -43.39 -20.88 -2.17
N ALA A 24 -42.56 -19.87 -1.93
CA ALA A 24 -41.65 -19.35 -2.95
C ALA A 24 -40.63 -20.45 -3.25
N LEU A 25 -40.83 -21.17 -4.35
CA LEU A 25 -39.85 -22.04 -4.98
C LEU A 25 -38.71 -21.14 -5.46
N SER A 26 -37.75 -20.85 -4.59
CA SER A 26 -36.55 -20.10 -4.98
C SER A 26 -35.78 -20.95 -5.99
N ARG A 27 -35.69 -20.44 -7.23
CA ARG A 27 -34.81 -21.04 -8.25
C ARG A 27 -33.38 -20.93 -7.73
N ARG A 28 -32.72 -22.06 -7.53
CA ARG A 28 -31.30 -22.10 -7.14
C ARG A 28 -30.44 -21.99 -8.39
N THR A 29 -29.47 -21.09 -8.36
CA THR A 29 -28.50 -20.89 -9.43
C THR A 29 -27.16 -21.45 -8.95
N PRO A 30 -26.41 -22.19 -9.79
CA PRO A 30 -25.05 -22.61 -9.44
C PRO A 30 -24.13 -21.39 -9.23
N PRO A 31 -23.08 -21.51 -8.41
CA PRO A 31 -22.11 -20.43 -8.21
C PRO A 31 -21.36 -20.16 -9.53
N LEU A 32 -20.90 -18.92 -9.71
CA LEU A 32 -20.21 -18.48 -10.93
C LEU A 32 -18.71 -18.83 -10.94
N GLY A 33 -18.18 -19.26 -9.79
CA GLY A 33 -16.80 -19.65 -9.60
C GLY A 33 -16.65 -20.52 -8.35
N PRO A 34 -15.42 -20.87 -7.95
CA PRO A 34 -15.20 -21.67 -6.75
C PRO A 34 -15.74 -20.95 -5.52
N MET A 35 -16.42 -21.67 -4.64
CA MET A 35 -16.85 -21.16 -3.34
C MET A 35 -15.70 -21.21 -2.33
N PRO A 36 -15.69 -20.31 -1.34
CA PRO A 36 -14.76 -20.39 -0.22
C PRO A 36 -14.84 -21.76 0.47
N ASN A 37 -13.67 -22.31 0.85
CA ASN A 37 -13.52 -23.56 1.59
C ASN A 37 -13.99 -24.84 0.87
N GLU A 38 -14.21 -24.82 -0.45
CA GLU A 38 -14.50 -26.04 -1.23
C GLU A 38 -13.33 -27.03 -1.25
N ASP A 39 -12.11 -26.54 -1.06
CA ASP A 39 -10.87 -27.31 -1.03
C ASP A 39 -10.67 -28.11 0.27
N ILE A 40 -11.51 -27.88 1.29
CA ILE A 40 -11.39 -28.56 2.59
C ILE A 40 -12.02 -29.95 2.52
N ASP A 41 -11.20 -31.00 2.71
CA ASP A 41 -11.71 -32.37 2.87
C ASP A 41 -12.46 -32.53 4.19
N VAL A 42 -13.79 -32.54 4.09
CA VAL A 42 -14.72 -32.67 5.22
C VAL A 42 -14.81 -34.11 5.74
N SER A 43 -14.28 -35.09 5.01
CA SER A 43 -14.36 -36.51 5.40
C SER A 43 -13.58 -36.79 6.68
N ASN A 44 -12.48 -36.06 6.91
CA ASN A 44 -11.54 -36.28 8.03
C ASN A 44 -11.29 -35.01 8.85
N LEU A 45 -12.37 -34.36 9.32
CA LEU A 45 -12.27 -33.08 10.05
C LEU A 45 -11.35 -33.12 11.27
N GLU A 46 -11.28 -34.23 11.99
CA GLU A 46 -10.46 -34.36 13.21
C GLU A 46 -8.95 -34.36 12.92
N ARG A 47 -8.55 -34.84 11.74
CA ARG A 47 -7.14 -34.92 11.32
C ARG A 47 -6.60 -33.62 10.72
N LEU A 48 -7.48 -32.69 10.36
CA LEU A 48 -7.08 -31.41 9.75
C LEU A 48 -6.31 -30.52 10.73
N GLU A 49 -5.26 -29.89 10.22
CA GLU A 49 -4.50 -28.90 10.98
C GLU A 49 -5.37 -27.67 11.26
N LYS A 50 -5.70 -27.45 12.54
CA LYS A 50 -6.51 -26.31 12.98
C LYS A 50 -5.66 -25.06 13.14
N TYR A 51 -6.30 -23.89 13.05
CA TYR A 51 -5.61 -22.61 13.20
C TYR A 51 -4.92 -22.44 14.55
N ARG A 52 -5.59 -22.79 15.66
CA ARG A 52 -5.07 -22.76 17.06
C ARG A 52 -4.62 -21.38 17.59
N SER A 53 -4.52 -20.36 16.74
CA SER A 53 -4.28 -18.97 17.10
C SER A 53 -5.07 -18.03 16.21
N PHE A 54 -5.51 -16.92 16.79
CA PHE A 54 -6.23 -15.88 16.07
C PHE A 54 -5.36 -15.27 14.95
N ASP A 55 -4.09 -14.99 15.22
CA ASP A 55 -3.18 -14.38 14.24
C ASP A 55 -2.93 -15.24 13.01
N ARG A 56 -2.98 -16.57 13.14
CA ARG A 56 -2.83 -17.48 12.00
C ARG A 56 -4.06 -17.40 11.10
N TYR A 57 -5.26 -17.38 11.69
CA TYR A 57 -6.50 -17.18 10.95
C TYR A 57 -6.54 -15.79 10.29
N ARG A 58 -6.24 -14.73 11.07
CA ARG A 58 -6.24 -13.35 10.58
C ARG A 58 -5.35 -13.16 9.36
N ARG A 59 -4.12 -13.71 9.38
CA ARG A 59 -3.21 -13.64 8.23
C ARG A 59 -3.79 -14.29 6.97
N ARG A 60 -4.46 -15.43 7.11
CA ARG A 60 -5.12 -16.11 5.98
C ARG A 60 -6.33 -15.30 5.47
N ALA A 61 -7.15 -14.79 6.38
CA ALA A 61 -8.31 -13.96 6.04
C ALA A 61 -7.90 -12.66 5.32
N GLU A 62 -6.83 -12.00 5.75
CA GLU A 62 -6.31 -10.78 5.09
C GLU A 62 -5.77 -11.08 3.67
N GLN A 63 -5.19 -12.26 3.44
CA GLN A 63 -4.76 -12.70 2.10
C GLN A 63 -5.97 -12.90 1.19
N GLU A 64 -6.99 -13.60 1.68
CA GLU A 64 -8.22 -13.87 0.93
C GLU A 64 -9.00 -12.57 0.65
N ALA A 65 -9.03 -11.63 1.59
CA ALA A 65 -9.69 -10.33 1.40
C ALA A 65 -9.02 -9.46 0.31
N ARG A 66 -7.73 -9.66 0.04
CA ARG A 66 -7.00 -8.96 -1.04
C ARG A 66 -7.14 -9.63 -2.40
N ALA A 67 -7.51 -10.91 -2.43
CA ALA A 67 -7.70 -11.66 -3.67
C ALA A 67 -8.89 -11.12 -4.47
N PRO A 68 -8.85 -11.21 -5.81
CA PRO A 68 -10.01 -10.90 -6.64
C PRO A 68 -11.08 -11.97 -6.46
N HIS A 69 -12.33 -11.55 -6.36
CA HIS A 69 -13.50 -12.42 -6.19
C HIS A 69 -14.52 -12.13 -7.29
N TRP A 70 -15.32 -13.15 -7.65
CA TRP A 70 -16.38 -13.02 -8.65
C TRP A 70 -17.67 -12.41 -8.08
N TRP A 71 -17.82 -12.36 -6.75
CA TRP A 71 -18.92 -11.68 -6.06
C TRP A 71 -18.57 -10.24 -5.71
N ARG A 72 -19.59 -9.46 -5.34
CA ARG A 72 -19.43 -8.04 -4.97
C ARG A 72 -18.52 -7.88 -3.75
N THR A 73 -17.54 -7.00 -3.85
CA THR A 73 -16.61 -6.71 -2.76
C THR A 73 -16.63 -5.25 -2.36
N TYR A 74 -16.23 -4.94 -1.13
CA TYR A 74 -16.07 -3.55 -0.68
C TYR A 74 -15.11 -2.76 -1.60
N ARG A 75 -14.05 -3.42 -2.09
CA ARG A 75 -13.06 -2.82 -2.99
C ARG A 75 -13.66 -2.42 -4.34
N GLU A 76 -14.69 -3.11 -4.82
CA GLU A 76 -15.39 -2.73 -6.05
C GLU A 76 -16.14 -1.41 -5.91
N HIS A 77 -16.71 -1.12 -4.73
CA HIS A 77 -17.50 0.09 -4.49
C HIS A 77 -16.68 1.29 -4.03
N PHE A 78 -15.63 1.06 -3.25
CA PHE A 78 -14.86 2.12 -2.60
C PHE A 78 -13.38 2.15 -3.00
N GLY A 79 -12.93 1.17 -3.78
CA GLY A 79 -11.56 1.13 -4.28
C GLY A 79 -11.33 2.24 -5.30
N VAL A 80 -10.13 2.82 -5.26
CA VAL A 80 -9.67 3.72 -6.33
C VAL A 80 -9.45 2.87 -7.57
N GLU A 81 -10.20 3.16 -8.63
CA GLU A 81 -9.97 2.56 -9.95
C GLU A 81 -8.58 2.97 -10.43
N SER A 82 -7.79 1.98 -10.83
CA SER A 82 -6.45 2.22 -11.37
C SER A 82 -6.37 1.60 -12.74
N ASP A 83 -6.22 2.43 -13.77
CA ASP A 83 -6.01 1.95 -15.12
C ASP A 83 -4.57 1.40 -15.25
N PRO A 84 -4.41 0.11 -15.60
CA PRO A 84 -3.09 -0.51 -15.67
C PRO A 84 -2.24 0.08 -16.82
N LYS A 85 -2.87 0.78 -17.76
CA LYS A 85 -2.24 1.36 -18.94
C LYS A 85 -1.50 2.68 -18.64
N ASP A 86 -1.78 3.30 -17.50
CA ASP A 86 -1.36 4.68 -17.21
C ASP A 86 0.01 4.77 -16.53
N LYS A 87 0.58 3.64 -16.10
CA LYS A 87 1.84 3.61 -15.34
C LYS A 87 3.05 3.40 -16.24
N ILE A 88 3.37 4.41 -17.05
CA ILE A 88 4.61 4.44 -17.83
C ILE A 88 5.75 4.94 -16.91
N ASP A 89 6.92 4.30 -16.97
CA ASP A 89 8.13 4.76 -16.28
C ASP A 89 8.94 5.71 -17.18
N ILE A 90 9.04 6.97 -16.78
CA ILE A 90 9.81 8.03 -17.47
C ILE A 90 11.17 8.31 -16.81
N GLY A 91 11.58 7.48 -15.85
CA GLY A 91 12.77 7.68 -15.04
C GLY A 91 14.09 7.22 -15.67
N LEU A 92 15.17 7.52 -14.94
CA LEU A 92 16.50 7.02 -15.26
C LEU A 92 16.60 5.50 -15.05
N PRO A 93 17.42 4.80 -15.86
CA PRO A 93 17.60 3.36 -15.74
C PRO A 93 18.16 2.98 -14.36
N PRO A 94 17.79 1.80 -13.82
CA PRO A 94 18.31 1.33 -12.55
C PRO A 94 19.82 1.04 -12.63
N PRO A 95 20.57 1.26 -11.54
CA PRO A 95 21.99 0.94 -11.50
C PRO A 95 22.22 -0.57 -11.62
N LYS A 96 23.21 -0.97 -12.41
CA LYS A 96 23.63 -2.37 -12.53
C LYS A 96 24.45 -2.77 -11.30
N VAL A 97 24.02 -3.81 -10.60
CA VAL A 97 24.70 -4.31 -9.40
C VAL A 97 24.90 -5.83 -9.47
N CYS A 98 26.09 -6.30 -9.09
CA CYS A 98 26.34 -7.73 -8.96
C CYS A 98 25.71 -8.27 -7.69
N ARG A 99 24.60 -9.01 -7.83
CA ARG A 99 23.85 -9.55 -6.68
C ARG A 99 24.70 -10.48 -5.81
N THR A 100 25.52 -11.33 -6.45
CA THR A 100 26.34 -12.34 -5.74
C THR A 100 27.37 -11.69 -4.83
N GLN A 101 28.10 -10.68 -5.33
CA GLN A 101 29.10 -9.95 -4.56
C GLN A 101 28.46 -9.21 -3.37
N ARG A 102 27.37 -8.47 -3.60
CA ARG A 102 26.64 -7.76 -2.53
C ARG A 102 26.11 -8.69 -1.45
N LEU A 103 25.64 -9.89 -1.82
CA LEU A 103 25.18 -10.88 -0.85
C LEU A 103 26.32 -11.46 -0.01
N LEU A 104 27.49 -11.66 -0.62
CA LEU A 104 28.68 -12.16 0.06
C LEU A 104 29.17 -11.13 1.09
N GLU A 105 29.33 -9.87 0.70
CA GLU A 105 29.74 -8.77 1.59
C GLU A 105 28.77 -8.62 2.78
N ARG A 106 27.46 -8.64 2.51
CA ARG A 106 26.43 -8.57 3.57
C ARG A 106 26.49 -9.75 4.53
N LYS A 107 26.77 -10.96 4.04
CA LYS A 107 26.92 -12.14 4.90
C LYS A 107 28.16 -12.05 5.78
N GLN A 108 29.28 -11.58 5.23
CA GLN A 108 30.52 -11.39 5.99
C GLN A 108 30.32 -10.37 7.11
N ALA A 109 29.78 -9.19 6.79
CA ALA A 109 29.47 -8.16 7.80
C ALA A 109 28.53 -8.67 8.91
N LEU A 110 27.51 -9.47 8.56
CA LEU A 110 26.63 -10.10 9.55
C LEU A 110 27.32 -11.17 10.40
N GLN A 111 28.25 -11.93 9.82
CA GLN A 111 29.02 -12.93 10.56
C GLN A 111 29.95 -12.27 11.58
N GLU A 112 30.65 -11.22 11.18
CA GLU A 112 31.53 -10.42 12.05
C GLU A 112 30.74 -9.78 13.20
N LEU A 113 29.60 -9.15 12.90
CA LEU A 113 28.74 -8.54 13.91
C LEU A 113 28.20 -9.57 14.91
N ARG A 114 27.83 -10.77 14.44
CA ARG A 114 27.35 -11.86 15.31
C ARG A 114 28.46 -12.53 16.11
N ALA A 115 29.71 -12.49 15.63
CA ALA A 115 30.85 -13.02 16.36
C ALA A 115 31.26 -12.13 17.54
N ASN A 116 30.90 -10.84 17.51
CA ASN A 116 31.17 -9.92 18.60
C ASN A 116 30.27 -10.20 19.82
N VAL A 117 30.90 -10.65 20.91
CA VAL A 117 30.22 -10.98 22.18
C VAL A 117 29.62 -9.74 22.85
N GLU A 118 30.22 -8.56 22.66
CA GLU A 118 29.71 -7.32 23.25
C GLU A 118 28.37 -6.92 22.64
N GLU A 119 28.23 -7.06 21.31
CA GLU A 119 26.99 -6.79 20.59
C GLU A 119 25.89 -7.79 20.94
N GLU A 120 26.23 -9.08 21.11
CA GLU A 120 25.28 -10.08 21.61
C GLU A 120 24.77 -9.71 23.01
N ARG A 121 25.70 -9.37 23.91
CA ARG A 121 25.36 -8.99 25.28
C ARG A 121 24.49 -7.74 25.30
N ALA A 122 24.84 -6.73 24.51
CA ALA A 122 24.07 -5.51 24.39
C ALA A 122 22.66 -5.79 23.86
N ALA A 123 22.52 -6.69 22.87
CA ALA A 123 21.23 -7.07 22.29
C ALA A 123 20.36 -7.83 23.32
N ARG A 124 20.95 -8.77 24.07
CA ARG A 124 20.26 -9.51 25.14
C ARG A 124 19.75 -8.58 26.25
N LEU A 125 20.55 -7.57 26.61
CA LEU A 125 20.19 -6.54 27.60
C LEU A 125 19.33 -5.41 27.02
N ARG A 126 19.02 -5.42 25.72
CA ARG A 126 18.25 -4.39 25.00
C ARG A 126 18.86 -2.97 25.11
N THR A 127 20.19 -2.89 25.10
CA THR A 127 20.96 -1.64 25.21
C THR A 127 21.57 -1.17 23.90
N VAL A 128 21.47 -1.96 22.83
CA VAL A 128 21.99 -1.63 21.49
C VAL A 128 21.38 -0.33 20.99
N ARG A 129 22.23 0.55 20.45
CA ARG A 129 21.83 1.80 19.78
C ARG A 129 22.30 1.76 18.33
N ILE A 130 21.41 2.12 17.41
CA ILE A 130 21.70 2.18 15.98
C ILE A 130 21.86 3.65 15.59
N SER A 131 22.91 3.98 14.84
CA SER A 131 23.12 5.33 14.34
C SER A 131 22.11 5.67 13.23
N LEU A 132 21.24 6.65 13.51
CA LEU A 132 20.19 7.06 12.57
C LEU A 132 20.76 7.69 11.30
N GLU A 133 21.88 8.41 11.41
CA GLU A 133 22.57 9.05 10.28
C GLU A 133 23.08 8.00 9.28
N ALA A 134 23.74 6.94 9.77
CA ALA A 134 24.25 5.87 8.91
C ALA A 134 23.10 5.09 8.25
N VAL A 135 22.03 4.81 9.00
CA VAL A 135 20.82 4.17 8.46
C VAL A 135 20.21 5.03 7.36
N ARG A 136 20.11 6.35 7.57
CA ARG A 136 19.56 7.27 6.58
C ARG A 136 20.44 7.34 5.33
N ALA A 137 21.76 7.41 5.47
CA ALA A 137 22.68 7.45 4.34
C ALA A 137 22.61 6.16 3.50
N GLU A 138 22.54 4.99 4.12
CA GLU A 138 22.41 3.71 3.40
C GLU A 138 21.01 3.53 2.82
N TRP A 139 19.97 3.98 3.52
CA TRP A 139 18.60 3.99 3.03
C TRP A 139 18.49 4.81 1.74
N GLU A 140 19.04 6.03 1.72
CA GLU A 140 18.99 6.92 0.57
C GLU A 140 19.68 6.34 -0.68
N ARG A 141 20.73 5.54 -0.49
CA ARG A 141 21.42 4.84 -1.58
C ARG A 141 20.68 3.61 -2.10
N THR A 142 19.88 2.93 -1.26
CA THR A 142 19.34 1.61 -1.56
C THR A 142 17.84 1.61 -1.85
N CYS A 143 16.99 1.69 -0.82
CA CYS A 143 15.54 1.62 -0.95
C CYS A 143 14.83 2.98 -0.89
N GLY A 144 15.55 4.03 -0.50
CA GLY A 144 15.04 5.40 -0.40
C GLY A 144 14.33 5.90 -1.66
N PRO A 145 14.91 5.75 -2.86
CA PRO A 145 14.26 6.18 -4.10
C PRO A 145 12.87 5.56 -4.30
N TYR A 146 12.69 4.28 -4.00
CA TYR A 146 11.40 3.59 -4.14
C TYR A 146 10.38 4.05 -3.09
N HIS A 147 10.84 4.34 -1.86
CA HIS A 147 9.97 4.87 -0.82
C HIS A 147 9.51 6.30 -1.17
N LYS A 148 10.42 7.12 -1.70
CA LYS A 148 10.12 8.48 -2.18
C LYS A 148 9.12 8.44 -3.35
N GLN A 149 9.28 7.51 -4.30
CA GLN A 149 8.31 7.29 -5.38
C GLN A 149 6.93 6.92 -4.82
N ARG A 150 6.85 5.97 -3.87
CA ARG A 150 5.57 5.58 -3.27
C ARG A 150 4.89 6.73 -2.54
N LEU A 151 5.66 7.60 -1.87
CA LEU A 151 5.12 8.81 -1.24
C LEU A 151 4.62 9.80 -2.29
N ALA A 152 5.36 10.03 -3.37
CA ALA A 152 4.93 10.92 -4.45
C ALA A 152 3.64 10.43 -5.14
N GLU A 153 3.47 9.11 -5.31
CA GLU A 153 2.21 8.51 -5.79
C GLU A 153 1.07 8.73 -4.79
N TYR A 154 1.33 8.59 -3.48
CA TYR A 154 0.34 8.84 -2.43
C TYR A 154 -0.12 10.31 -2.39
N TYR A 155 0.79 11.26 -2.55
CA TYR A 155 0.46 12.68 -2.63
C TYR A 155 -0.18 13.09 -3.97
N GLY A 156 -0.30 12.19 -4.94
CA GLY A 156 -0.89 12.48 -6.25
C GLY A 156 0.01 13.25 -7.22
N LEU A 157 1.30 13.43 -6.90
CA LEU A 157 2.23 14.25 -7.70
C LEU A 157 2.38 13.73 -9.13
N TYR A 158 2.49 12.41 -9.31
CA TYR A 158 2.60 11.82 -10.66
C TYR A 158 1.32 11.96 -11.47
N ARG A 159 0.16 11.85 -10.82
CA ARG A 159 -1.13 12.05 -11.46
C ARG A 159 -1.26 13.48 -11.99
N ASP A 160 -0.89 14.45 -11.15
CA ASP A 160 -1.14 15.87 -11.43
C ASP A 160 -0.06 16.49 -12.34
N LEU A 161 1.22 16.08 -12.20
CA LEU A 161 2.33 16.64 -12.99
C LEU A 161 2.60 15.90 -14.30
N PHE A 162 2.41 14.58 -14.32
CA PHE A 162 2.86 13.72 -15.42
C PHE A 162 1.77 12.80 -15.97
N HIS A 163 0.49 13.11 -15.71
CA HIS A 163 -0.66 12.31 -16.16
C HIS A 163 -0.51 10.83 -15.79
N SER A 164 -0.13 10.56 -14.54
CA SER A 164 0.11 9.23 -13.96
C SER A 164 1.38 8.51 -14.41
N ALA A 165 2.20 9.10 -15.28
CA ALA A 165 3.54 8.59 -15.54
C ALA A 165 4.42 8.73 -14.28
N THR A 166 5.16 7.68 -13.97
CA THR A 166 5.96 7.59 -12.74
C THR A 166 7.44 7.60 -13.06
N PHE A 167 8.27 7.95 -12.08
CA PHE A 167 9.72 7.73 -12.18
C PHE A 167 10.31 7.49 -10.79
N VAL A 168 11.44 6.77 -10.75
CA VAL A 168 12.19 6.60 -9.51
C VAL A 168 13.22 7.72 -9.36
N PRO A 169 13.18 8.55 -8.30
CA PRO A 169 14.15 9.62 -8.09
C PRO A 169 15.52 9.04 -7.70
N ARG A 170 16.32 8.68 -8.71
CA ARG A 170 17.64 8.05 -8.54
C ARG A 170 18.68 9.02 -7.99
N VAL A 171 18.59 10.30 -8.34
CA VAL A 171 19.49 11.34 -7.88
C VAL A 171 18.93 11.91 -6.57
N PRO A 172 19.64 11.79 -5.44
CA PRO A 172 19.20 12.40 -4.20
C PRO A 172 19.27 13.93 -4.31
N LEU A 173 18.13 14.58 -4.13
CA LEU A 173 18.04 16.03 -4.06
C LEU A 173 17.98 16.45 -2.59
N HIS A 174 18.94 17.26 -2.16
CA HIS A 174 18.96 17.87 -0.84
C HIS A 174 18.65 19.35 -1.00
N VAL A 175 17.50 19.77 -0.49
CA VAL A 175 17.08 21.17 -0.51
C VAL A 175 17.01 21.64 0.92
N ALA A 176 17.63 22.78 1.23
CA ALA A 176 17.53 23.39 2.55
C ALA A 176 17.42 24.92 2.42
N TYR A 177 16.49 25.50 3.15
CA TYR A 177 16.32 26.93 3.30
C TYR A 177 17.15 27.44 4.48
N THR A 178 17.85 28.54 4.31
CA THR A 178 18.56 29.24 5.39
C THR A 178 17.57 30.14 6.13
N VAL A 179 17.33 29.86 7.41
CA VAL A 179 16.44 30.64 8.27
C VAL A 179 17.31 31.43 9.24
N GLY A 180 17.57 32.70 8.92
CA GLY A 180 18.55 33.51 9.68
C GLY A 180 19.98 33.25 9.23
N GLU A 181 20.95 33.28 10.16
CA GLU A 181 22.38 33.15 9.85
C GLU A 181 22.91 31.71 9.92
N ASP A 182 22.44 30.90 10.88
CA ASP A 182 23.03 29.58 11.17
C ASP A 182 22.06 28.38 11.03
N ASP A 183 20.74 28.61 11.02
CA ASP A 183 19.76 27.53 10.99
C ASP A 183 19.38 27.15 9.56
N LEU A 184 19.36 25.83 9.30
CA LEU A 184 18.93 25.25 8.03
C LEU A 184 17.62 24.48 8.21
N MET A 185 16.62 24.81 7.40
CA MET A 185 15.35 24.08 7.31
C MET A 185 15.39 23.13 6.11
N PRO A 186 15.65 21.81 6.32
CA PRO A 186 15.70 20.86 5.24
C PRO A 186 14.31 20.54 4.69
N VAL A 187 14.19 20.49 3.37
CA VAL A 187 12.99 20.07 2.67
C VAL A 187 13.06 18.57 2.43
N TYR A 188 12.04 17.87 2.92
CA TYR A 188 11.83 16.44 2.72
C TYR A 188 10.57 16.23 1.86
N HIS A 189 9.92 15.08 2.05
CA HIS A 189 8.90 14.57 1.13
C HIS A 189 7.56 14.62 1.87
N GLY A 190 7.02 15.84 2.03
CA GLY A 190 5.76 16.09 2.73
C GLY A 190 5.90 16.63 4.16
N ASN A 191 7.06 17.19 4.54
CA ASN A 191 7.16 17.95 5.78
C ASN A 191 6.51 19.33 5.62
N GLU A 192 5.95 19.84 6.71
CA GLU A 192 5.40 21.19 6.78
C GLU A 192 6.55 22.20 6.90
N ILE A 193 6.48 23.27 6.11
CA ILE A 193 7.44 24.38 6.10
C ILE A 193 6.62 25.65 6.07
N THR A 194 6.94 26.61 6.94
CA THR A 194 6.15 27.84 7.01
C THR A 194 6.54 28.80 5.87
N PRO A 195 5.58 29.60 5.35
CA PRO A 195 5.91 30.58 4.32
C PRO A 195 7.00 31.56 4.75
N THR A 196 7.06 31.92 6.03
CA THR A 196 8.10 32.80 6.59
C THR A 196 9.51 32.22 6.42
N GLU A 197 9.67 30.91 6.64
CA GLU A 197 10.96 30.22 6.46
C GLU A 197 11.39 30.19 4.99
N VAL A 198 10.44 30.07 4.07
CA VAL A 198 10.71 30.03 2.62
C VAL A 198 11.02 31.42 2.06
N LEU A 199 10.35 32.46 2.56
CA LEU A 199 10.48 33.84 2.06
C LEU A 199 11.78 34.54 2.51
N LEU A 200 12.27 34.20 3.71
CA LEU A 200 13.52 34.78 4.23
C LEU A 200 14.78 34.20 3.59
N ALA A 201 14.66 33.02 2.98
CA ALA A 201 15.77 32.36 2.31
C ALA A 201 15.99 32.98 0.91
N CYS A 202 17.20 33.50 0.69
CA CYS A 202 17.64 33.99 -0.61
C CYS A 202 17.93 32.79 -1.54
N ALA A 203 16.86 32.19 -2.09
CA ALA A 203 16.86 30.91 -2.80
C ALA A 203 17.33 29.69 -1.95
N PRO A 204 16.71 28.51 -2.11
CA PRO A 204 17.17 27.33 -1.39
C PRO A 204 18.61 26.99 -1.80
N SER A 205 19.44 26.67 -0.81
CA SER A 205 20.78 26.14 -1.07
C SER A 205 20.64 24.72 -1.64
N CYS A 206 20.83 24.60 -2.94
CA CYS A 206 20.95 23.30 -3.62
C CYS A 206 22.44 22.99 -3.76
N PRO A 207 22.98 21.94 -3.11
CA PRO A 207 24.34 21.52 -3.38
C PRO A 207 24.39 21.02 -4.83
N VAL A 208 25.12 21.75 -5.68
CA VAL A 208 25.42 21.34 -7.05
C VAL A 208 26.27 20.07 -6.94
N TYR A 209 25.72 18.92 -7.35
CA TYR A 209 26.50 17.70 -7.50
C TYR A 209 27.50 17.91 -8.63
N THR A 210 28.76 18.23 -8.27
CA THR A 210 29.88 18.13 -9.20
C THR A 210 30.13 16.64 -9.46
N SER A 211 29.58 16.14 -10.56
CA SER A 211 29.96 14.83 -11.07
C SER A 211 31.43 14.91 -11.47
N THR A 212 32.32 14.41 -10.60
CA THR A 212 33.73 14.21 -10.94
C THR A 212 33.81 13.00 -11.87
N SER A 213 33.40 13.20 -13.12
CA SER A 213 33.71 12.26 -14.20
C SER A 213 34.66 12.97 -15.16
N HIS A 214 35.88 12.46 -15.19
CA HIS A 214 36.94 12.83 -16.11
C HIS A 214 36.47 12.56 -17.55
N CYS A 215 35.84 13.53 -18.21
CA CYS A 215 35.58 13.54 -19.64
C CYS A 215 35.57 15.00 -20.13
N ARG A 216 36.25 15.23 -21.25
CA ARG A 216 36.61 16.53 -21.82
C ARG A 216 35.40 17.46 -22.04
N ALA A 217 35.71 18.74 -21.87
CA ALA A 217 34.86 19.90 -22.14
C ALA A 217 34.15 19.85 -23.49
N THR A 218 32.86 20.16 -23.48
CA THR A 218 32.24 21.18 -24.32
C THR A 218 31.03 21.74 -23.58
N ASP A 219 30.96 23.06 -23.54
CA ASP A 219 29.87 23.86 -23.02
C ASP A 219 28.52 23.41 -23.60
N ASP A 220 27.50 23.26 -22.75
CA ASP A 220 26.14 23.68 -23.07
C ASP A 220 25.27 23.66 -21.80
N SER A 221 24.68 24.83 -21.55
CA SER A 221 23.74 25.14 -20.49
C SER A 221 22.50 24.26 -20.55
N PHE A 222 22.30 23.40 -19.54
CA PHE A 222 21.03 22.74 -19.28
C PHE A 222 20.45 23.21 -17.94
N PHE A 223 19.37 23.97 -18.01
CA PHE A 223 18.45 24.22 -16.91
C PHE A 223 17.67 22.93 -16.62
N PHE A 224 17.67 22.47 -15.36
CA PHE A 224 16.76 21.45 -14.85
C PHE A 224 15.81 22.09 -13.83
N PHE A 225 14.50 21.90 -14.06
CA PHE A 225 13.44 22.03 -13.07
C PHE A 225 13.17 20.65 -12.45
#